data_AF-A0A966NKF7-F1
#
_entry.id   AF-A0A966NKF7-F1
#
_cell.length_a   1.000
_cell.length_b   1.000
_cell.length_c   1.000
_cell.angle_alpha   90.00
_cell.angle_beta   90.00
_cell.angle_gamma   90.00
#
_symmetry.space_group_name_H-M   'P 1'
#
loop_
_entity.id
_entity.type
_entity.pdbx_description
1 polymer ?
#
loop_
_entity_poly.entity_id
_entity_poly.type
_entity_poly.pdbx_seq_one_letter_code
_entity_poly.pdbx_strand_id
1 'polypeptide(L)'
;MAGSILLVSHTHWDREWYRTFEAFRSRLVDTVDRVLDQLDEDPGWSFLLDGQAIVLEDYLQVRPDASERVIAAVRSGRLGVGPWYVQPDSLLPSGESHVRNLLEGRRVTAPFGGCSEVAYAPDSFGHPAQFPQLFAGFGLGPFVYWRGNGDEIDHLGPIHRWIAPDGSEVMTYVLLRGYFSAAGLPADPEVAAAALARGVTDFGELTGAPVVSCTSWMPRAHSPATKS
;
A
#
# COMPACT_ATOMS: atom_id res chain seq x y z
N MET A 1 -21.67 -6.61 -17.22
CA MET A 1 -21.60 -5.72 -16.05
C MET A 1 -20.38 -4.84 -16.24
N ALA A 2 -20.52 -3.51 -16.15
CA ALA A 2 -19.36 -2.62 -16.22
C ALA A 2 -18.38 -2.99 -15.09
N GLY A 3 -17.09 -3.11 -15.40
CA GLY A 3 -16.06 -3.45 -14.42
C GLY A 3 -16.03 -2.45 -13.26
N SER A 4 -15.80 -2.92 -12.03
CA SER A 4 -15.63 -2.07 -10.86
C SER A 4 -14.16 -1.63 -10.70
N ILE A 5 -13.94 -0.46 -10.11
CA ILE A 5 -12.61 0.08 -9.80
C ILE A 5 -12.47 0.15 -8.28
N LEU A 6 -11.38 -0.39 -7.76
CA LEU A 6 -10.96 -0.18 -6.38
C LEU A 6 -9.92 0.94 -6.38
N LEU A 7 -10.33 2.12 -5.93
CA LEU A 7 -9.43 3.25 -5.74
C LEU A 7 -8.83 3.19 -4.33
N VAL A 8 -7.52 3.02 -4.25
CA VAL A 8 -6.78 2.95 -2.99
C VAL A 8 -6.02 4.25 -2.78
N SER A 9 -6.44 5.02 -1.79
CA SER A 9 -5.64 6.15 -1.31
C SER A 9 -4.46 5.60 -0.52
N HIS A 10 -3.25 5.90 -0.96
CA HIS A 10 -2.02 5.43 -0.32
C HIS A 10 -0.89 6.40 -0.63
N THR A 11 0.24 6.26 0.06
CA THR A 11 1.52 6.83 -0.35
C THR A 11 2.55 5.71 -0.36
N HIS A 12 3.50 5.76 -1.29
CA HIS A 12 4.69 4.90 -1.20
C HIS A 12 5.78 5.66 -0.44
N TRP A 13 6.31 5.05 0.61
CA TRP A 13 7.16 5.74 1.56
C TRP A 13 8.50 5.03 1.77
N ASP A 14 9.47 5.37 0.93
CA ASP A 14 10.86 5.05 1.21
C ASP A 14 11.27 5.69 2.53
N ARG A 15 11.66 4.86 3.51
CA ARG A 15 12.09 5.34 4.83
C ARG A 15 13.34 6.23 4.72
N GLU A 16 14.21 5.91 3.78
CA GLU A 16 15.37 6.70 3.38
C GLU A 16 15.77 6.32 1.94
N TRP A 17 16.21 7.32 1.16
CA TRP A 17 16.63 7.10 -0.23
C TRP A 17 17.55 8.24 -0.70
N TYR A 18 17.07 9.17 -1.52
CA TYR A 18 17.86 10.32 -2.03
C TYR A 18 18.03 11.46 -1.02
N ARG A 19 17.49 11.32 0.20
CA ARG A 19 17.65 12.21 1.34
C ARG A 19 17.89 11.37 2.58
N THR A 20 18.42 12.02 3.62
CA THR A 20 18.63 11.39 4.92
C THR A 20 17.30 10.92 5.52
N PHE A 21 17.37 9.89 6.36
CA PHE A 21 16.25 9.41 7.17
C PHE A 21 15.48 10.57 7.83
N GLU A 22 16.14 11.48 8.53
CA GLU A 22 15.46 12.58 9.24
C GLU A 22 14.73 13.56 8.31
N ALA A 23 15.25 13.77 7.09
CA ALA A 23 14.57 14.61 6.10
C ALA A 23 13.31 13.94 5.55
N PHE A 24 13.31 12.60 5.40
CA PHE A 24 12.09 11.85 5.11
C PHE A 24 11.16 11.87 6.33
N ARG A 25 11.63 11.52 7.51
CA ARG A 25 10.84 11.49 8.75
C ARG A 25 10.10 12.79 9.02
N SER A 26 10.73 13.95 8.83
CA SER A 26 10.05 15.24 8.95
C SER A 26 8.84 15.35 7.99
N ARG A 27 8.95 14.86 6.76
CA ARG A 27 7.85 14.85 5.79
C ARG A 27 6.82 13.76 6.11
N LEU A 28 7.24 12.65 6.71
CA LEU A 28 6.34 11.58 7.15
C LEU A 28 5.38 12.16 8.19
N VAL A 29 5.88 12.96 9.13
CA VAL A 29 5.06 13.62 10.15
C VAL A 29 3.98 14.50 9.51
N ASP A 30 4.36 15.40 8.60
CA ASP A 30 3.41 16.25 7.87
C ASP A 30 2.39 15.45 7.06
N THR A 31 2.82 14.29 6.52
CA THR A 31 1.98 13.41 5.70
C THR A 31 0.95 12.70 6.58
N VAL A 32 1.38 12.06 7.67
CA VAL A 32 0.49 11.33 8.57
C VAL A 32 -0.47 12.27 9.27
N ASP A 33 -0.05 13.48 9.67
CA ASP A 33 -0.96 14.49 10.24
C ASP A 33 -2.14 14.78 9.31
N ARG A 34 -1.85 15.07 8.05
CA ARG A 34 -2.89 15.37 7.05
C ARG A 34 -3.76 14.16 6.73
N VAL A 35 -3.20 12.95 6.74
CA VAL A 35 -3.98 11.71 6.61
C VAL A 35 -4.96 11.57 7.77
N LEU A 36 -4.52 11.81 9.01
CA LEU A 36 -5.38 11.76 10.18
C LEU A 36 -6.47 12.84 10.13
N ASP A 37 -6.12 14.07 9.72
CA ASP A 37 -7.10 15.15 9.56
C ASP A 37 -8.16 14.79 8.51
N GLN A 38 -7.76 14.23 7.36
CA GLN A 38 -8.70 13.78 6.33
C GLN A 38 -9.59 12.63 6.80
N LEU A 39 -9.06 11.71 7.62
CA LEU A 39 -9.84 10.64 8.25
C LEU A 39 -10.85 11.18 9.27
N ASP A 40 -10.55 12.30 9.92
CA ASP A 40 -11.48 12.96 10.85
C ASP A 40 -12.58 13.73 10.09
N GLU A 41 -12.24 14.33 8.93
CA GLU A 41 -13.16 15.12 8.10
C GLU A 41 -14.12 14.27 7.26
N ASP A 42 -13.66 13.14 6.70
CA ASP A 42 -14.46 12.29 5.82
C ASP A 42 -14.60 10.85 6.38
N PRO A 43 -15.76 10.51 6.98
CA PRO A 43 -16.04 9.16 7.48
C PRO A 43 -15.98 8.06 6.42
N GLY A 44 -16.17 8.40 5.14
CA GLY A 44 -16.13 7.47 4.01
C GLY A 44 -14.73 7.25 3.43
N TRP A 45 -13.73 7.99 3.89
CA TRP A 45 -12.37 7.90 3.38
C TRP A 45 -11.52 6.87 4.14
N SER A 46 -10.63 6.20 3.41
CA SER A 46 -9.69 5.22 3.95
C SER A 46 -8.33 5.36 3.27
N PHE A 47 -7.26 5.01 3.99
CA PHE A 47 -5.89 5.17 3.53
C PHE A 47 -5.04 3.94 3.84
N LEU A 48 -4.22 3.50 2.87
CA LEU A 48 -3.18 2.49 3.07
C LEU A 48 -1.84 3.19 3.31
N LEU A 49 -1.27 3.01 4.50
CA LEU A 49 0.04 3.54 4.86
C LEU A 49 1.16 2.55 4.47
N ASP A 50 1.30 2.39 3.16
CA ASP A 50 2.38 1.70 2.44
C ASP A 50 2.73 0.28 2.88
N GLY A 51 1.83 -0.44 3.54
CA GLY A 51 2.06 -1.84 3.86
C GLY A 51 3.17 -2.12 4.91
N GLN A 52 3.65 -1.09 5.63
CA GLN A 52 4.75 -1.18 6.59
C GLN A 52 4.35 -0.61 7.95
N ALA A 53 4.86 -1.20 9.04
CA ALA A 53 4.52 -0.82 10.41
C ALA A 53 5.49 0.21 11.03
N ILE A 54 6.75 0.24 10.58
CA ILE A 54 7.81 1.10 11.14
C ILE A 54 7.45 2.59 11.12
N VAL A 55 6.66 3.01 10.13
CA VAL A 55 6.17 4.39 9.97
C VAL A 55 5.32 4.85 11.16
N LEU A 56 4.67 3.93 11.88
CA LEU A 56 3.95 4.24 13.12
C LEU A 56 4.91 4.64 14.23
N GLU A 57 6.00 3.89 14.40
CA GLU A 57 7.03 4.21 15.39
C GLU A 57 7.75 5.52 15.04
N ASP A 58 8.14 5.69 13.77
CA ASP A 58 8.82 6.90 13.30
C ASP A 58 7.97 8.16 13.53
N TYR A 59 6.66 8.08 13.27
CA TYR A 59 5.69 9.16 13.50
C TYR A 59 5.46 9.42 15.00
N LEU A 60 5.12 8.39 15.78
CA LEU A 60 4.73 8.55 17.20
C LEU A 60 5.89 8.89 18.12
N GLN A 61 7.13 8.61 17.73
CA GLN A 61 8.29 9.13 18.43
C GLN A 61 8.38 10.68 18.32
N VAL A 62 7.81 11.30 17.27
CA VAL A 62 7.75 12.77 17.11
C VAL A 62 6.42 13.32 17.62
N ARG A 63 5.31 12.60 17.39
CA ARG A 63 3.94 12.97 17.75
C ARG A 63 3.30 11.96 18.71
N PRO A 64 3.82 11.82 19.93
CA PRO A 64 3.28 10.85 20.89
C PRO A 64 1.83 11.15 21.30
N ASP A 65 1.42 12.42 21.22
CA ASP A 65 0.07 12.91 21.47
C ASP A 65 -0.96 12.39 20.45
N ALA A 66 -0.54 11.99 19.25
CA ALA A 66 -1.41 11.46 18.22
C ALA A 66 -1.74 9.96 18.38
N SER A 67 -1.19 9.28 19.40
CA SER A 67 -1.32 7.83 19.57
C SER A 67 -2.77 7.34 19.57
N GLU A 68 -3.66 8.00 20.33
CA GLU A 68 -5.08 7.60 20.40
C GLU A 68 -5.79 7.77 19.05
N ARG A 69 -5.49 8.84 18.30
CA ARG A 69 -6.04 9.07 16.95
C ARG A 69 -5.61 7.97 15.99
N VAL A 70 -4.34 7.58 16.01
CA VAL A 70 -3.80 6.49 15.18
C VAL A 70 -4.47 5.16 15.54
N ILE A 71 -4.58 4.83 16.83
CA ILE A 71 -5.24 3.59 17.28
C ILE A 71 -6.71 3.56 16.81
N ALA A 72 -7.43 4.67 16.94
CA ALA A 72 -8.83 4.75 16.50
C ALA A 72 -8.94 4.53 14.99
N ALA A 73 -8.07 5.15 14.19
CA ALA A 73 -8.06 5.04 12.74
C ALA A 73 -7.75 3.61 12.24
N VAL A 74 -6.77 2.93 12.88
CA VAL A 74 -6.41 1.54 12.55
C VAL A 74 -7.53 0.59 12.97
N ARG A 75 -8.07 0.71 14.19
CA ARG A 75 -9.17 -0.14 14.67
C ARG A 75 -10.46 0.01 13.87
N SER A 76 -10.73 1.20 13.34
CA SER A 76 -11.89 1.41 12.47
C SER A 76 -11.70 0.81 11.07
N GLY A 77 -10.52 0.27 10.74
CA GLY A 77 -10.18 -0.24 9.42
C GLY A 77 -9.98 0.84 8.37
N ARG A 78 -9.92 2.12 8.76
CA ARG A 78 -9.80 3.25 7.82
C ARG A 78 -8.35 3.62 7.56
N LEU A 79 -7.42 3.24 8.44
CA LEU A 79 -5.99 3.34 8.21
C LEU A 79 -5.38 1.93 8.17
N GLY A 80 -5.04 1.45 6.97
CA GLY A 80 -4.34 0.18 6.76
C GLY A 80 -2.84 0.33 7.00
N VAL A 81 -2.24 -0.55 7.81
CA VAL A 81 -0.82 -0.56 8.19
C VAL A 81 -0.27 -1.98 8.16
N GLY A 82 1.04 -2.15 7.93
CA GLY A 82 1.63 -3.48 7.75
C GLY A 82 1.07 -4.22 6.51
N PRO A 83 1.36 -5.51 6.29
CA PRO A 83 1.75 -6.49 7.30
C PRO A 83 3.26 -6.53 7.61
N TRP A 84 4.09 -5.93 6.77
CA TRP A 84 5.53 -5.90 7.00
C TRP A 84 5.88 -4.94 8.13
N TYR A 85 7.00 -5.17 8.81
CA TYR A 85 7.61 -4.13 9.64
C TYR A 85 8.18 -3.01 8.76
N VAL A 86 9.01 -3.38 7.78
CA VAL A 86 9.54 -2.49 6.72
C VAL A 86 9.22 -3.05 5.34
N GLN A 87 9.05 -2.19 4.34
CA GLN A 87 8.94 -2.64 2.95
C GLN A 87 10.20 -3.43 2.55
N PRO A 88 10.08 -4.72 2.16
CA PRO A 88 11.26 -5.52 1.89
C PRO A 88 11.79 -5.30 0.47
N ASP A 89 13.13 -5.27 0.31
CA ASP A 89 13.69 -5.90 -0.88
C ASP A 89 13.38 -7.40 -0.76
N SER A 90 12.77 -7.98 -1.79
CA SER A 90 12.26 -9.34 -1.69
C SER A 90 13.32 -10.41 -1.96
N LEU A 91 14.44 -10.10 -2.64
CA LEU A 91 15.43 -11.09 -3.10
C LEU A 91 16.78 -11.02 -2.38
N LEU A 92 17.14 -9.86 -1.79
CA LEU A 92 18.40 -9.68 -1.08
C LEU A 92 18.40 -10.25 0.35
N PRO A 93 17.34 -10.08 1.17
CA PRO A 93 17.30 -10.63 2.52
C PRO A 93 17.13 -12.16 2.52
N SER A 94 17.52 -12.78 3.63
CA SER A 94 17.28 -14.20 3.84
C SER A 94 15.79 -14.52 4.00
N GLY A 95 15.38 -15.77 3.75
CA GLY A 95 14.01 -16.20 4.02
C GLY A 95 13.59 -16.01 5.49
N GLU A 96 14.50 -16.24 6.42
CA GLU A 96 14.26 -15.97 7.85
C GLU A 96 14.05 -14.48 8.11
N SER A 97 14.76 -13.58 7.41
CA SER A 97 14.55 -12.14 7.51
C SER A 97 13.14 -11.74 7.10
N HIS A 98 12.55 -12.38 6.08
CA HIS A 98 11.16 -12.14 5.69
C HIS A 98 10.17 -12.59 6.77
N VAL A 99 10.39 -13.77 7.37
CA VAL A 99 9.58 -14.26 8.50
C VAL A 99 9.65 -13.29 9.67
N ARG A 100 10.85 -12.82 10.03
CA ARG A 100 11.05 -11.85 11.12
C ARG A 100 10.41 -10.51 10.81
N ASN A 101 10.49 -10.05 9.56
CA ASN A 101 9.86 -8.80 9.13
C ASN A 101 8.33 -8.83 9.34
N LEU A 102 7.67 -9.94 9.01
CA LEU A 102 6.23 -10.11 9.24
C LEU A 102 5.87 -10.27 10.72
N LEU A 103 6.66 -11.04 11.48
CA LEU A 103 6.47 -11.19 12.92
C LEU A 103 6.58 -9.83 13.64
N GLU A 104 7.58 -9.04 13.26
CA GLU A 104 7.80 -7.72 13.82
C GLU A 104 6.68 -6.75 13.41
N GLY A 105 6.21 -6.82 12.16
CA GLY A 105 5.07 -6.03 11.70
C GLY A 105 3.84 -6.28 12.56
N ARG A 106 3.51 -7.55 12.83
CA ARG A 106 2.44 -7.93 13.77
C ARG A 106 2.68 -7.45 15.20
N ARG A 107 3.91 -7.55 15.70
CA ARG A 107 4.27 -7.09 17.05
C ARG A 107 4.01 -5.59 17.21
N VAL A 108 4.45 -4.80 16.24
CA VAL A 108 4.32 -3.33 16.25
C VAL A 108 2.88 -2.90 16.09
N THR A 109 2.09 -3.56 15.23
CA THR A 109 0.70 -3.16 14.99
C THR A 109 -0.31 -3.70 16.02
N ALA A 110 0.06 -4.71 16.82
CA ALA A 110 -0.85 -5.33 17.80
C ALA A 110 -1.53 -4.32 18.76
N PRO A 111 -0.84 -3.33 19.36
CA PRO A 111 -1.48 -2.33 20.22
C PRO A 111 -2.49 -1.44 19.47
N PHE A 112 -2.29 -1.26 18.16
CA PHE A 112 -3.11 -0.42 17.27
C PHE A 112 -4.36 -1.12 16.74
N GLY A 113 -4.53 -2.42 16.97
CA GLY A 113 -5.66 -3.20 16.48
C GLY A 113 -5.32 -4.22 15.40
N GLY A 114 -4.03 -4.40 15.06
CA GLY A 114 -3.56 -5.36 14.07
C GLY A 114 -3.06 -4.71 12.77
N CYS A 115 -2.62 -5.55 11.83
CA CYS A 115 -2.16 -5.11 10.51
C CYS A 115 -3.15 -5.52 9.41
N SER A 116 -2.95 -4.92 8.23
CA SER A 116 -3.56 -5.36 6.98
C SER A 116 -3.29 -6.86 6.73
N GLU A 117 -4.28 -7.54 6.17
CA GLU A 117 -4.17 -8.94 5.72
C GLU A 117 -3.64 -9.02 4.27
N VAL A 118 -3.50 -7.89 3.58
CA VAL A 118 -2.98 -7.84 2.20
C VAL A 118 -1.47 -7.98 2.21
N ALA A 119 -0.93 -8.97 1.51
CA ALA A 119 0.50 -9.03 1.25
C ALA A 119 0.86 -7.94 0.23
N TYR A 120 1.66 -6.95 0.65
CA TYR A 120 1.89 -5.73 -0.15
C TYR A 120 3.38 -5.49 -0.38
N ALA A 121 3.85 -5.58 -1.62
CA ALA A 121 5.23 -5.32 -2.01
C ALA A 121 5.26 -4.57 -3.36
N PRO A 122 4.86 -3.29 -3.38
CA PRO A 122 4.58 -2.57 -4.62
C PRO A 122 5.82 -2.21 -5.42
N ASP A 123 7.02 -2.16 -4.82
CA ASP A 123 8.24 -1.70 -5.52
C ASP A 123 9.46 -2.62 -5.35
N SER A 124 9.30 -3.83 -4.81
CA SER A 124 10.43 -4.78 -4.71
C SER A 124 10.92 -5.22 -6.09
N PHE A 125 12.23 -5.40 -6.26
CA PHE A 125 12.85 -5.77 -7.53
C PHE A 125 12.84 -7.28 -7.79
N GLY A 126 11.64 -7.84 -7.98
CA GLY A 126 11.41 -9.29 -8.13
C GLY A 126 11.00 -9.92 -6.81
N HIS A 127 10.57 -11.19 -6.86
CA HIS A 127 9.91 -11.86 -5.74
C HIS A 127 10.28 -13.35 -5.65
N PRO A 128 10.59 -13.90 -4.46
CA PRO A 128 10.82 -15.33 -4.26
C PRO A 128 9.61 -16.19 -4.64
N ALA A 129 9.85 -17.32 -5.30
CA ALA A 129 8.82 -18.31 -5.63
C ALA A 129 8.07 -18.89 -4.41
N GLN A 130 8.64 -18.76 -3.20
CA GLN A 130 8.07 -19.24 -1.93
C GLN A 130 7.17 -18.21 -1.24
N PHE A 131 6.97 -17.02 -1.80
CA PHE A 131 6.06 -16.03 -1.22
C PHE A 131 4.63 -16.55 -0.97
N PRO A 132 4.00 -17.33 -1.86
CA PRO A 132 2.70 -17.95 -1.56
C PRO A 132 2.72 -18.81 -0.28
N GLN A 133 3.76 -19.62 -0.07
CA GLN A 133 3.93 -20.43 1.14
C GLN A 133 4.09 -19.55 2.39
N LEU A 134 4.94 -18.51 2.30
CA LEU A 134 5.15 -17.58 3.40
C LEU A 134 3.85 -16.87 3.78
N PHE A 135 3.12 -16.34 2.78
CA PHE A 135 1.87 -15.62 3.00
C PHE A 135 0.79 -16.52 3.59
N ALA A 136 0.67 -17.77 3.12
CA ALA A 136 -0.23 -18.74 3.72
C ALA A 136 0.07 -18.98 5.21
N GLY A 137 1.36 -19.11 5.59
CA GLY A 137 1.77 -19.26 6.99
C GLY A 137 1.43 -18.07 7.90
N PHE A 138 1.26 -16.88 7.31
CA PHE A 138 0.82 -15.67 8.00
C PHE A 138 -0.64 -15.30 7.69
N GLY A 139 -1.41 -16.17 7.03
CA GLY A 139 -2.80 -15.86 6.65
C GLY A 139 -2.94 -14.57 5.84
N LEU A 140 -1.96 -14.24 5.01
CA LEU A 140 -1.97 -13.04 4.18
C LEU A 140 -2.48 -13.34 2.78
N GLY A 141 -3.28 -12.42 2.25
CA GLY A 141 -3.84 -12.48 0.90
C GLY A 141 -4.85 -11.37 0.66
N PRO A 142 -5.00 -10.88 -0.58
CA PRO A 142 -4.21 -11.23 -1.77
C PRO A 142 -2.78 -10.67 -1.72
N PHE A 143 -1.95 -11.03 -2.69
CA PHE A 143 -0.63 -10.44 -2.91
C PHE A 143 -0.69 -9.34 -3.98
N VAL A 144 -0.28 -8.13 -3.64
CA VAL A 144 -0.29 -6.96 -4.52
C VAL A 144 1.14 -6.51 -4.77
N TYR A 145 1.52 -6.44 -6.05
CA TYR A 145 2.88 -6.08 -6.46
C TYR A 145 2.90 -5.41 -7.85
N TRP A 146 4.03 -4.82 -8.24
CA TRP A 146 4.18 -4.18 -9.55
C TRP A 146 5.20 -4.87 -10.45
N ARG A 147 6.37 -5.23 -9.92
CA ARG A 147 7.56 -5.59 -10.72
C ARG A 147 7.78 -7.10 -10.80
N GLY A 148 8.59 -7.52 -11.77
CA GLY A 148 9.03 -8.92 -11.89
C GLY A 148 8.13 -9.82 -12.73
N ASN A 149 7.26 -9.24 -13.56
CA ASN A 149 6.28 -9.96 -14.37
C ASN A 149 6.85 -10.70 -15.60
N GLY A 150 7.94 -10.19 -16.19
CA GLY A 150 8.41 -10.67 -17.50
C GLY A 150 7.31 -10.64 -18.57
N ASP A 151 7.45 -11.48 -19.60
CA ASP A 151 6.44 -11.65 -20.66
C ASP A 151 5.32 -12.61 -20.23
N GLU A 152 5.48 -13.33 -19.11
CA GLU A 152 4.51 -14.32 -18.63
C GLU A 152 3.15 -13.68 -18.28
N ILE A 153 3.16 -12.41 -17.87
CA ILE A 153 1.96 -11.66 -17.51
C ILE A 153 1.00 -11.44 -18.68
N ASP A 154 1.51 -11.46 -19.92
CA ASP A 154 0.66 -11.35 -21.12
C ASP A 154 -0.23 -12.59 -21.29
N HIS A 155 0.16 -13.72 -20.69
CA HIS A 155 -0.60 -14.96 -20.68
C HIS A 155 -1.41 -15.16 -19.40
N LEU A 156 -0.82 -14.82 -18.24
CA LEU A 156 -1.49 -14.99 -16.94
C LEU A 156 -2.56 -13.93 -16.67
N GLY A 157 -2.37 -12.72 -17.20
CA GLY A 157 -3.17 -11.55 -16.87
C GLY A 157 -2.81 -10.96 -15.49
N PRO A 158 -3.26 -9.74 -15.19
CA PRO A 158 -2.89 -9.01 -13.97
C PRO A 158 -3.53 -9.52 -12.69
N ILE A 159 -4.49 -10.43 -12.81
CA ILE A 159 -5.10 -11.13 -11.70
C ILE A 159 -4.95 -12.61 -11.99
N HIS A 160 -4.08 -13.27 -11.25
CA HIS A 160 -3.78 -14.67 -11.46
C HIS A 160 -3.52 -15.37 -10.12
N ARG A 161 -3.49 -16.69 -10.16
CA ARG A 161 -3.15 -17.53 -9.02
C ARG A 161 -1.68 -17.88 -9.10
N TRP A 162 -0.89 -17.43 -8.13
CA TRP A 162 0.51 -17.82 -8.01
C TRP A 162 0.63 -19.04 -7.10
N ILE A 163 1.11 -20.15 -7.65
CA ILE A 163 1.38 -21.40 -6.95
C ILE A 163 2.89 -21.54 -6.70
N ALA A 164 3.27 -21.74 -5.43
CA ALA A 164 4.64 -22.00 -5.00
C ALA A 164 5.04 -23.48 -5.27
N PRO A 165 6.34 -23.82 -5.28
CA PRO A 165 6.82 -25.19 -5.47
C PRO A 165 6.26 -26.24 -4.49
N ASP A 166 5.83 -25.83 -3.28
CA ASP A 166 5.20 -26.71 -2.29
C ASP A 166 3.69 -26.92 -2.52
N GLY A 167 3.11 -26.23 -3.50
CA GLY A 167 1.68 -26.23 -3.80
C GLY A 167 0.86 -25.18 -3.06
N SER A 168 1.46 -24.39 -2.15
CA SER A 168 0.80 -23.23 -1.55
C SER A 168 0.46 -22.19 -2.62
N GLU A 169 -0.65 -21.49 -2.47
CA GLU A 169 -1.14 -20.56 -3.48
C GLU A 169 -1.61 -19.22 -2.89
N VAL A 170 -1.52 -18.16 -3.70
CA VAL A 170 -2.07 -16.85 -3.36
C VAL A 170 -2.68 -16.20 -4.60
N MET A 171 -3.80 -15.51 -4.43
CA MET A 171 -4.35 -14.66 -5.48
C MET A 171 -3.49 -13.40 -5.60
N THR A 172 -3.06 -13.07 -6.81
CA THR A 172 -2.20 -11.92 -7.07
C THR A 172 -2.97 -10.80 -7.77
N TYR A 173 -2.54 -9.56 -7.51
CA TYR A 173 -2.99 -8.36 -8.20
C TYR A 173 -1.77 -7.56 -8.64
N VAL A 174 -1.56 -7.50 -9.95
CA VAL A 174 -0.45 -6.77 -10.55
C VAL A 174 -0.87 -5.33 -10.81
N LEU A 175 -0.10 -4.39 -10.26
CA LEU A 175 -0.23 -2.96 -10.49
C LEU A 175 0.40 -2.61 -11.85
N LEU A 176 -0.25 -2.99 -12.96
CA LEU A 176 0.29 -2.87 -14.33
C LEU A 176 0.77 -1.46 -14.69
N ARG A 177 0.08 -0.43 -14.17
CA ARG A 177 0.42 0.99 -14.38
C ARG A 177 1.19 1.59 -13.20
N GLY A 178 1.80 0.74 -12.38
CA GLY A 178 2.48 1.10 -11.15
C GLY A 178 1.52 1.44 -10.01
N TYR A 179 2.09 1.60 -8.82
CA TYR A 179 1.37 2.05 -7.63
C TYR A 179 0.98 3.55 -7.68
N PHE A 180 1.23 4.25 -8.79
CA PHE A 180 0.85 5.65 -8.98
C PHE A 180 -0.16 5.83 -10.13
N SER A 181 -0.84 4.76 -10.52
CA SER A 181 -1.74 4.73 -11.68
C SER A 181 -2.89 5.76 -11.63
N ALA A 182 -3.30 6.18 -10.44
CA ALA A 182 -4.29 7.23 -10.20
C ALA A 182 -3.68 8.49 -9.55
N ALA A 183 -2.36 8.67 -9.67
CA ALA A 183 -1.71 9.88 -9.19
C ALA A 183 -2.16 11.11 -9.97
N GLY A 184 -2.50 12.18 -9.25
CA GLY A 184 -2.88 13.45 -9.86
C GLY A 184 -4.24 13.45 -10.55
N LEU A 185 -5.19 12.61 -10.11
CA LEU A 185 -6.57 12.68 -10.58
C LEU A 185 -7.11 14.13 -10.48
N PRO A 186 -7.85 14.61 -11.50
CA PRO A 186 -8.52 15.90 -11.44
C PRO A 186 -9.47 15.99 -10.24
N ALA A 187 -9.62 17.19 -9.68
CA ALA A 187 -10.57 17.42 -8.59
C ALA A 187 -12.04 17.33 -9.05
N ASP A 188 -12.29 17.51 -10.35
CA ASP A 188 -13.60 17.32 -10.95
C ASP A 188 -13.95 15.81 -10.99
N PRO A 189 -15.02 15.37 -10.30
CA PRO A 189 -15.36 13.95 -10.22
C PRO A 189 -15.72 13.30 -11.56
N GLU A 190 -16.35 14.03 -12.48
CA GLU A 190 -16.72 13.48 -13.79
C GLU A 190 -15.48 13.27 -14.65
N VAL A 191 -14.55 14.23 -14.63
CA VAL A 191 -13.27 14.10 -15.35
C VAL A 191 -12.41 13.00 -14.72
N ALA A 192 -12.37 12.89 -13.39
CA ALA A 192 -11.66 11.83 -12.69
C ALA A 192 -12.24 10.45 -13.01
N ALA A 193 -13.56 10.29 -12.96
CA ALA A 193 -14.25 9.05 -13.31
C ALA A 193 -13.98 8.65 -14.76
N ALA A 194 -14.01 9.61 -15.71
CA ALA A 194 -13.68 9.34 -17.10
C ALA A 194 -12.22 8.93 -17.30
N ALA A 195 -11.28 9.52 -16.53
CA ALA A 195 -9.87 9.14 -16.58
C ALA A 195 -9.64 7.71 -16.05
N LEU A 196 -10.30 7.35 -14.95
CA LEU A 196 -10.26 6.01 -14.37
C LEU A 196 -10.93 4.97 -15.28
N ALA A 197 -12.08 5.30 -15.87
CA ALA A 197 -12.81 4.42 -16.77
C ALA A 197 -11.98 4.02 -18.01
N ARG A 198 -11.21 4.96 -18.58
CA ARG A 198 -10.26 4.63 -19.66
C ARG A 198 -9.22 3.58 -19.24
N GLY A 199 -8.73 3.66 -18.00
CA GLY A 199 -7.82 2.66 -17.44
C GLY A 199 -8.48 1.28 -17.24
N VAL A 200 -9.81 1.23 -17.05
CA VAL A 200 -10.57 -0.03 -16.99
C VAL A 200 -10.78 -0.62 -18.37
N THR A 201 -10.99 0.18 -19.41
CA THR A 201 -11.20 -0.36 -20.76
C THR A 201 -9.98 -1.16 -21.25
N ASP A 202 -8.78 -0.80 -20.79
CA ASP A 202 -7.54 -1.51 -21.14
C ASP A 202 -7.39 -2.88 -20.40
N PHE A 203 -8.09 -3.12 -19.28
CA PHE A 203 -7.84 -4.28 -18.39
C PHE A 203 -9.07 -5.00 -17.81
N GLY A 204 -10.22 -4.35 -17.78
CA GLY A 204 -11.45 -4.76 -17.09
C GLY A 204 -12.27 -5.81 -17.84
N GLU A 205 -12.14 -5.87 -19.17
CA GLU A 205 -12.76 -6.97 -19.95
C GLU A 205 -12.01 -8.30 -19.79
N LEU A 206 -10.75 -8.27 -19.32
CA LEU A 206 -9.87 -9.43 -19.25
C LEU A 206 -10.01 -10.26 -17.96
N THR A 207 -10.52 -9.69 -16.85
CA THR A 207 -10.33 -10.29 -15.52
C THR A 207 -11.60 -10.63 -14.76
N GLY A 208 -12.75 -10.00 -15.06
CA GLY A 208 -13.99 -10.20 -14.29
C GLY A 208 -13.91 -9.78 -12.81
N ALA A 209 -12.82 -9.10 -12.41
CA ALA A 209 -12.54 -8.66 -11.05
C ALA A 209 -12.22 -7.15 -11.03
N PRO A 210 -12.30 -6.48 -9.87
CA PRO A 210 -12.07 -5.04 -9.82
C PRO A 210 -10.64 -4.64 -10.18
N VAL A 211 -10.48 -3.56 -10.95
CA VAL A 211 -9.15 -2.98 -11.25
C VAL A 211 -8.68 -2.16 -10.05
N VAL A 212 -7.50 -2.49 -9.52
CA VAL A 212 -6.88 -1.74 -8.41
C VAL A 212 -6.11 -0.53 -8.96
N SER A 213 -6.47 0.67 -8.51
CA SER A 213 -5.81 1.92 -8.89
C SER A 213 -5.39 2.71 -7.66
N CYS A 214 -4.19 3.28 -7.70
CA CYS A 214 -3.52 3.81 -6.51
C CYS A 214 -3.18 5.30 -6.70
N THR A 215 -3.61 6.16 -5.77
CA THR A 215 -3.58 7.63 -5.97
C THR A 215 -2.22 8.30 -5.72
N SER A 216 -1.24 7.58 -5.18
CA SER A 216 0.08 8.07 -4.73
C SER A 216 0.01 9.49 -4.14
N TRP A 217 -0.53 9.57 -2.92
CA TRP A 217 -0.77 10.82 -2.21
C TRP A 217 0.56 11.39 -1.73
N MET A 218 0.86 12.61 -2.19
CA MET A 218 1.89 13.44 -1.59
C MET A 218 1.23 14.74 -1.15
N PRO A 219 1.53 15.23 0.07
CA PRO A 219 1.07 16.54 0.46
C PRO A 219 1.65 17.56 -0.51
N ARG A 220 0.77 18.35 -1.17
CA ARG A 220 1.24 19.57 -1.86
C ARG A 220 1.95 20.42 -0.80
N ALA A 221 3.16 20.86 -1.10
CA ALA A 221 3.86 21.85 -0.28
C ALA A 221 2.89 23.01 -0.04
N HIS A 222 2.83 23.50 1.21
CA HIS A 222 2.05 24.67 1.56
C HIS A 222 2.31 25.75 0.50
N SER A 223 1.27 26.12 -0.26
CA SER A 223 1.28 27.44 -0.88
C SER A 223 1.42 28.42 0.28
N PRO A 224 2.42 29.32 0.29
CA PRO A 224 2.55 30.26 1.39
C PRO A 224 1.23 31.00 1.48
N ALA A 225 0.56 30.86 2.61
CA ALA A 225 -0.67 31.60 2.89
C ALA A 225 -0.40 33.06 2.55
N THR A 226 -1.13 33.58 1.57
CA THR A 226 -1.24 35.01 1.37
C THR A 226 -1.81 35.57 2.67
N LYS A 227 -0.93 36.09 3.53
CA LYS A 227 -1.33 36.95 4.64
C LYS A 227 -2.08 38.13 4.03
N SER A 228 -3.38 38.21 4.30
CA SER A 228 -4.16 39.44 4.20
C SER A 228 -3.68 40.44 5.25
#